data_AF-A0A4S2R7N9-F1
#
_entry.id   AF-A0A4S2R7N9-F1
#
_cell.length_a   1.000
_cell.length_b   1.000
_cell.length_c   1.000
_cell.angle_alpha   90.00
_cell.angle_beta   90.00
_cell.angle_gamma   90.00
#
_symmetry.space_group_name_H-M   'P 1'
#
loop_
_entity.id
_entity.type
_entity.pdbx_description
1 polymer ?
#
loop_
_entity_poly.entity_id
_entity_poly.type
_entity_poly.pdbx_seq_one_letter_code
_entity_poly.pdbx_strand_id
1 'polypeptide(L)'
;MERRTFLGAGAGATAALALAAPVAASSAPAVPAGAPRRRDTEALLRRWFRDTYRSLDAMYTDFGLTTDKIDVSGDAPVQSPNTSPTNIGCGLWATVAAARLGVVDGDAMRRRLRRTVAAVERLERAHGFWLNWYDAHTGEVLTEWPETGDPVRPFLSSVDNAWLVTGLRIAADADPALRPRVRALLADADWSFYYTPFDADDPVQHPGQLKGGYWTDDDTYTGHWYGALNTEPRMASYLGIADGTVPGEHYWHVFRTLLPGMGQEQEPAGEWAEVDGFRVWRGHYTYRGKKIVPSWGGSMFEALMVPLFVPEGEWSPRSWGVNHRRHVWSQIEHGLREEEYGYWGFSPANVPAGGYSEYGVDAVGMQTEGYTSKGVVTPHASFLAMPFARGHAVSNLLRIERDFGAYHDGLGFRDSVDVRDGTVSGAMLALDQGMIAAALAQVLRPGTLQRPFRRGGFARRVRPLLRREDFGIA
;
A
#
# COMPACT_ATOMS: atom_id res chain seq x y z
N MET A 1 24.90 -32.20 -12.59
CA MET A 1 25.79 -32.64 -13.69
C MET A 1 24.94 -32.48 -14.94
N GLU A 2 25.19 -31.61 -15.93
CA GLU A 2 26.39 -30.95 -16.47
C GLU A 2 25.99 -29.52 -16.92
N ARG A 3 26.60 -28.44 -16.41
CA ARG A 3 27.64 -27.60 -17.05
C ARG A 3 27.93 -27.84 -18.54
N ARG A 4 27.82 -26.75 -19.34
CA ARG A 4 28.74 -26.22 -20.40
C ARG A 4 27.92 -25.48 -21.47
N THR A 5 28.28 -24.35 -22.10
CA THR A 5 29.44 -23.44 -22.19
C THR A 5 29.00 -22.30 -23.15
N PHE A 6 29.48 -21.05 -23.09
CA PHE A 6 30.76 -20.66 -23.69
C PHE A 6 31.27 -19.28 -23.24
N LEU A 7 32.60 -19.21 -23.17
CA LEU A 7 33.48 -18.11 -22.80
C LEU A 7 33.75 -17.14 -23.96
N GLY A 8 34.16 -15.92 -23.61
CA GLY A 8 34.99 -15.03 -24.43
C GLY A 8 35.75 -14.05 -23.54
N ALA A 9 37.02 -14.34 -23.29
CA ALA A 9 37.89 -13.69 -22.31
C ALA A 9 38.63 -12.45 -22.88
N GLY A 10 39.12 -11.60 -21.97
CA GLY A 10 40.13 -10.58 -22.25
C GLY A 10 40.56 -9.84 -20.99
N ALA A 11 41.50 -10.41 -20.25
CA ALA A 11 42.07 -9.82 -19.04
C ALA A 11 43.05 -8.67 -19.35
N GLY A 12 43.00 -7.63 -18.53
CA GLY A 12 44.01 -6.57 -18.47
C GLY A 12 44.01 -5.95 -17.07
N ALA A 13 44.77 -6.55 -16.15
CA ALA A 13 44.98 -6.01 -14.82
C ALA A 13 45.89 -4.78 -14.88
N THR A 14 45.40 -3.64 -14.40
CA THR A 14 46.26 -2.55 -13.91
C THR A 14 45.79 -2.14 -12.53
N ALA A 15 46.67 -2.30 -11.54
CA ALA A 15 46.48 -1.84 -10.19
C ALA A 15 46.47 -0.31 -10.17
N ALA A 16 45.35 0.29 -9.77
CA ALA A 16 45.27 1.71 -9.47
C ALA A 16 45.05 1.88 -7.97
N LEU A 17 46.00 2.57 -7.33
CA LEU A 17 45.93 3.03 -5.94
C LEU A 17 44.65 3.84 -5.74
N ALA A 18 43.76 3.34 -4.87
CA ALA A 18 42.59 4.08 -4.41
C ALA A 18 43.04 5.18 -3.45
N LEU A 19 43.21 6.40 -3.97
CA LEU A 19 43.20 7.61 -3.15
C LEU A 19 41.77 7.79 -2.61
N ALA A 20 41.62 7.71 -1.30
CA ALA A 20 40.38 8.00 -0.60
C ALA A 20 39.95 9.45 -0.88
N ALA A 21 38.93 9.62 -1.73
CA ALA A 21 38.22 10.89 -1.83
C ALA A 21 37.22 11.00 -0.67
N PRO A 22 37.05 12.17 -0.05
CA PRO A 22 36.14 12.34 1.06
C PRO A 22 34.70 12.14 0.57
N VAL A 23 33.95 11.29 1.28
CA VAL A 23 32.51 11.12 1.09
C VAL A 23 31.85 12.46 1.38
N ALA A 24 31.47 13.20 0.34
CA ALA A 24 30.65 14.39 0.49
C ALA A 24 29.31 13.96 1.08
N ALA A 25 28.98 14.48 2.26
CA ALA A 25 27.68 14.26 2.88
C ALA A 25 26.59 14.74 1.90
N SER A 26 25.80 13.80 1.36
CA SER A 26 24.63 14.11 0.54
C SER A 26 23.65 14.93 1.37
N SER A 27 23.61 16.24 1.11
CA SER A 27 22.59 17.14 1.64
C SER A 27 21.24 16.72 1.08
N ALA A 28 20.24 16.55 1.95
CA ALA A 28 18.85 16.36 1.53
C ALA A 28 18.47 17.45 0.50
N PRO A 29 17.76 17.10 -0.58
CA PRO A 29 17.42 18.09 -1.61
C PRO A 29 16.61 19.21 -0.96
N ALA A 30 17.05 20.45 -1.17
CA ALA A 30 16.42 21.61 -0.58
C ALA A 30 14.96 21.68 -1.00
N VAL A 31 14.08 22.05 -0.07
CA VAL A 31 12.70 22.42 -0.42
C VAL A 31 12.80 23.64 -1.34
N PRO A 32 12.17 23.65 -2.53
CA PRO A 32 12.20 24.81 -3.43
C PRO A 32 11.73 26.08 -2.70
N ALA A 33 12.37 27.22 -2.99
CA ALA A 33 11.99 28.51 -2.43
C ALA A 33 10.54 28.87 -2.84
N GLY A 34 9.67 29.17 -1.85
CA GLY A 34 8.25 29.47 -2.09
C GLY A 34 7.24 28.65 -1.28
N ALA A 35 7.67 27.90 -0.25
CA ALA A 35 6.76 27.10 0.57
C ALA A 35 5.62 27.96 1.19
N PRO A 36 4.34 27.55 1.05
CA PRO A 36 3.22 28.31 1.58
C PRO A 36 3.29 28.45 3.11
N ARG A 37 2.72 29.52 3.68
CA ARG A 37 2.71 29.70 5.13
C ARG A 37 1.92 28.55 5.78
N ARG A 38 2.25 28.22 7.03
CA ARG A 38 1.63 27.09 7.75
C ARG A 38 0.09 27.10 7.74
N ARG A 39 -0.55 28.27 7.83
CA ARG A 39 -2.02 28.42 7.76
C ARG A 39 -2.55 28.12 6.35
N ASP A 40 -1.87 28.61 5.32
CA ASP A 40 -2.21 28.37 3.92
C ASP A 40 -2.08 26.88 3.57
N THR A 41 -1.06 26.20 4.13
CA THR A 41 -0.89 24.76 3.99
C THR A 41 -2.05 23.97 4.63
N GLU A 42 -2.54 24.35 5.81
CA GLU A 42 -3.66 23.63 6.43
C GLU A 42 -4.96 23.80 5.65
N ALA A 43 -5.26 25.02 5.20
CA ALA A 43 -6.43 25.29 4.35
C ALA A 43 -6.36 24.48 3.04
N LEU A 44 -5.18 24.43 2.41
CA LEU A 44 -4.92 23.62 1.22
C LEU A 44 -5.16 22.13 1.48
N LEU A 45 -4.58 21.56 2.53
CA LEU A 45 -4.77 20.15 2.86
C LEU A 45 -6.25 19.81 3.13
N ARG A 46 -7.00 20.72 3.76
CA ARG A 46 -8.46 20.56 3.97
C ARG A 46 -9.25 20.66 2.67
N ARG A 47 -8.83 21.48 1.71
CA ARG A 47 -9.39 21.51 0.35
C ARG A 47 -9.16 20.18 -0.34
N TRP A 48 -7.90 19.73 -0.44
CA TRP A 48 -7.55 18.45 -1.04
C TRP A 48 -8.34 17.30 -0.42
N PHE A 49 -8.45 17.25 0.91
CA PHE A 49 -9.23 16.19 1.56
C PHE A 49 -10.72 16.24 1.18
N ARG A 50 -11.33 17.43 1.17
CA ARG A 50 -12.76 17.59 0.82
C ARG A 50 -13.02 17.18 -0.63
N ASP A 51 -12.16 17.56 -1.55
CA ASP A 51 -12.34 17.26 -2.97
C ASP A 51 -12.09 15.77 -3.25
N THR A 52 -11.04 15.17 -2.66
CA THR A 52 -10.85 13.71 -2.68
C THR A 52 -12.03 12.96 -2.06
N TYR A 53 -12.63 13.46 -0.98
CA TYR A 53 -13.81 12.80 -0.43
C TYR A 53 -15.02 12.93 -1.37
N ARG A 54 -15.13 14.01 -2.15
CA ARG A 54 -16.21 14.17 -3.14
C ARG A 54 -16.07 13.20 -4.31
N SER A 55 -14.85 12.88 -4.77
CA SER A 55 -14.68 11.82 -5.78
C SER A 55 -15.10 10.46 -5.23
N LEU A 56 -14.70 10.12 -4.01
CA LEU A 56 -15.19 8.91 -3.33
C LEU A 56 -16.70 8.94 -3.12
N ASP A 57 -17.29 10.08 -2.76
CA ASP A 57 -18.75 10.26 -2.62
C ASP A 57 -19.47 9.97 -3.93
N ALA A 58 -18.90 10.43 -5.05
CA ALA A 58 -19.36 10.18 -6.41
C ALA A 58 -19.15 8.73 -6.88
N MET A 59 -18.33 7.93 -6.19
CA MET A 59 -18.15 6.50 -6.45
C MET A 59 -19.16 5.61 -5.70
N TYR A 60 -19.97 6.15 -4.78
CA TYR A 60 -20.95 5.31 -4.08
C TYR A 60 -22.15 5.01 -4.95
N THR A 61 -22.47 3.73 -5.04
CA THR A 61 -23.65 3.24 -5.74
C THR A 61 -24.89 3.23 -4.84
N ASP A 62 -26.04 3.03 -5.46
CA ASP A 62 -27.29 2.87 -4.70
C ASP A 62 -27.39 1.56 -3.91
N PHE A 63 -26.63 0.55 -4.29
CA PHE A 63 -26.50 -0.66 -3.52
C PHE A 63 -25.76 -0.42 -2.19
N GLY A 64 -24.85 0.57 -2.16
CA GLY A 64 -24.11 0.98 -0.98
C GLY A 64 -22.61 0.67 -1.04
N LEU A 65 -22.09 0.22 -2.17
CA LEU A 65 -20.66 -0.06 -2.38
C LEU A 65 -19.98 1.12 -3.06
N THR A 66 -18.67 1.20 -2.90
CA THR A 66 -17.81 2.14 -3.63
C THR A 66 -17.32 1.45 -4.88
N THR A 67 -17.61 2.00 -6.05
CA THR A 67 -17.09 1.46 -7.32
C THR A 67 -15.57 1.54 -7.39
N ASP A 68 -14.95 0.81 -8.33
CA ASP A 68 -13.51 0.78 -8.54
C ASP A 68 -12.92 2.13 -8.98
N LYS A 69 -13.59 2.83 -9.88
CA LYS A 69 -13.14 4.12 -10.41
C LYS A 69 -14.29 5.00 -10.88
N ILE A 70 -13.97 6.27 -11.06
CA ILE A 70 -14.74 7.17 -11.93
C ILE A 70 -13.86 7.65 -13.08
N ASP A 71 -14.43 7.69 -14.28
CA ASP A 71 -13.89 8.41 -15.42
C ASP A 71 -14.35 9.88 -15.34
N VAL A 72 -13.39 10.81 -15.43
CA VAL A 72 -13.58 12.26 -15.36
C VAL A 72 -13.08 12.98 -16.61
N SER A 73 -12.91 12.25 -17.72
CA SER A 73 -12.50 12.81 -19.02
C SER A 73 -13.64 13.54 -19.75
N GLY A 74 -14.89 13.21 -19.44
CA GLY A 74 -16.10 13.85 -20.00
C GLY A 74 -16.68 14.95 -19.12
N ASP A 75 -17.88 15.45 -19.50
CA ASP A 75 -18.57 16.54 -18.79
C ASP A 75 -19.06 16.18 -17.38
N ALA A 76 -19.28 14.89 -17.13
CA ALA A 76 -19.75 14.36 -15.86
C ALA A 76 -19.00 13.08 -15.49
N PRO A 77 -18.70 12.85 -14.20
CA PRO A 77 -18.05 11.62 -13.77
C PRO A 77 -18.89 10.36 -14.09
N VAL A 78 -18.26 9.34 -14.64
CA VAL A 78 -18.90 8.05 -14.95
C VAL A 78 -18.33 6.97 -14.05
N GLN A 79 -19.20 6.33 -13.26
CA GLN A 79 -18.82 5.20 -12.40
C GLN A 79 -18.46 3.97 -13.24
N SER A 80 -17.41 3.25 -12.86
CA SER A 80 -17.25 1.86 -13.30
C SER A 80 -18.36 0.98 -12.71
N PRO A 81 -18.68 -0.16 -13.33
CA PRO A 81 -19.68 -1.10 -12.80
C PRO A 81 -19.12 -1.99 -11.68
N ASN A 82 -17.82 -2.24 -11.60
CA ASN A 82 -17.20 -3.20 -10.69
C ASN A 82 -16.73 -2.58 -9.36
N THR A 83 -16.56 -3.42 -8.34
CA THR A 83 -15.93 -3.09 -7.05
C THR A 83 -15.14 -4.29 -6.52
N SER A 84 -14.23 -4.03 -5.58
CA SER A 84 -13.45 -5.04 -4.85
C SER A 84 -13.63 -4.85 -3.34
N PRO A 85 -13.33 -5.88 -2.52
CA PRO A 85 -13.29 -5.73 -1.06
C PRO A 85 -12.39 -4.57 -0.61
N THR A 86 -11.26 -4.33 -1.30
CA THR A 86 -10.37 -3.20 -1.02
C THR A 86 -11.06 -1.86 -1.25
N ASN A 87 -11.77 -1.68 -2.38
CA ASN A 87 -12.50 -0.44 -2.69
C ASN A 87 -13.61 -0.15 -1.68
N ILE A 88 -14.32 -1.20 -1.24
CA ILE A 88 -15.34 -1.09 -0.19
C ILE A 88 -14.70 -0.65 1.13
N GLY A 89 -13.55 -1.23 1.49
CA GLY A 89 -12.73 -0.78 2.62
C GLY A 89 -12.42 0.72 2.52
N CYS A 90 -11.94 1.15 1.35
CA CYS A 90 -11.61 2.55 1.04
C CYS A 90 -12.74 3.50 1.35
N GLY A 91 -13.94 3.18 0.87
CA GLY A 91 -15.13 3.95 1.18
C GLY A 91 -15.39 4.08 2.69
N LEU A 92 -15.34 2.96 3.43
CA LEU A 92 -15.63 2.94 4.86
C LEU A 92 -14.69 3.86 5.66
N TRP A 93 -13.36 3.75 5.47
CA TRP A 93 -12.44 4.59 6.24
C TRP A 93 -12.41 6.04 5.79
N ALA A 94 -12.63 6.31 4.49
CA ALA A 94 -12.74 7.67 3.99
C ALA A 94 -13.98 8.40 4.55
N THR A 95 -15.12 7.69 4.67
CA THR A 95 -16.33 8.21 5.33
C THR A 95 -16.07 8.59 6.78
N VAL A 96 -15.33 7.75 7.52
CA VAL A 96 -14.95 8.05 8.90
C VAL A 96 -13.99 9.24 8.96
N ALA A 97 -12.99 9.29 8.09
CA ALA A 97 -12.07 10.43 7.97
C ALA A 97 -12.84 11.73 7.70
N ALA A 98 -13.82 11.71 6.81
CA ALA A 98 -14.60 12.87 6.42
C ALA A 98 -15.42 13.44 7.58
N ALA A 99 -16.06 12.57 8.36
CA ALA A 99 -16.77 12.99 9.56
C ALA A 99 -15.82 13.58 10.62
N ARG A 100 -14.64 12.98 10.77
CA ARG A 100 -13.64 13.39 11.78
C ARG A 100 -12.93 14.69 11.43
N LEU A 101 -12.88 15.05 10.15
CA LEU A 101 -12.35 16.31 9.64
C LEU A 101 -13.44 17.37 9.41
N GLY A 102 -14.71 17.03 9.62
CA GLY A 102 -15.85 17.96 9.51
C GLY A 102 -16.31 18.24 8.07
N VAL A 103 -16.00 17.34 7.12
CA VAL A 103 -16.50 17.42 5.74
C VAL A 103 -17.95 16.94 5.64
N VAL A 104 -18.31 15.92 6.42
CA VAL A 104 -19.69 15.47 6.60
C VAL A 104 -20.05 15.44 8.08
N ASP A 105 -21.34 15.54 8.40
CA ASP A 105 -21.80 15.40 9.78
C ASP A 105 -21.84 13.93 10.24
N GLY A 106 -22.11 13.73 11.53
CA GLY A 106 -22.16 12.40 12.12
C GLY A 106 -23.34 11.54 11.64
N ASP A 107 -24.43 12.15 11.19
CA ASP A 107 -25.61 11.42 10.68
C ASP A 107 -25.37 10.91 9.26
N ALA A 108 -24.78 11.74 8.39
CA ALA A 108 -24.30 11.35 7.07
C ALA A 108 -23.30 10.19 7.16
N MET A 109 -22.33 10.29 8.08
CA MET A 109 -21.40 9.19 8.37
C MET A 109 -22.14 7.90 8.74
N ARG A 110 -23.04 7.94 9.73
CA ARG A 110 -23.78 6.76 10.18
C ARG A 110 -24.63 6.15 9.07
N ARG A 111 -25.35 6.96 8.30
CA ARG A 111 -26.17 6.49 7.17
C ARG A 111 -25.30 5.76 6.15
N ARG A 112 -24.17 6.35 5.76
CA ARG A 112 -23.26 5.78 4.77
C ARG A 112 -22.62 4.47 5.24
N LEU A 113 -22.02 4.47 6.44
CA LEU A 113 -21.44 3.26 7.02
C LEU A 113 -22.46 2.12 7.18
N ARG A 114 -23.68 2.42 7.64
CA ARG A 114 -24.75 1.42 7.77
C ARG A 114 -25.23 0.89 6.44
N ARG A 115 -25.32 1.73 5.41
CA ARG A 115 -25.67 1.31 4.03
C ARG A 115 -24.59 0.36 3.48
N THR A 116 -23.32 0.73 3.60
CA THR A 116 -22.21 -0.11 3.12
C THR A 116 -22.11 -1.42 3.89
N VAL A 117 -22.25 -1.43 5.22
CA VAL A 117 -22.26 -2.69 5.99
C VAL A 117 -23.46 -3.57 5.59
N ALA A 118 -24.64 -3.00 5.37
CA ALA A 118 -25.80 -3.75 4.86
C ALA A 118 -25.60 -4.28 3.44
N ALA A 119 -24.81 -3.61 2.60
CA ALA A 119 -24.41 -4.10 1.29
C ALA A 119 -23.44 -5.29 1.42
N VAL A 120 -22.41 -5.15 2.25
CA VAL A 120 -21.41 -6.21 2.51
C VAL A 120 -22.04 -7.48 3.09
N GLU A 121 -23.07 -7.36 3.92
CA GLU A 121 -23.85 -8.49 4.45
C GLU A 121 -24.58 -9.30 3.37
N ARG A 122 -24.81 -8.73 2.19
CA ARG A 122 -25.51 -9.37 1.07
C ARG A 122 -24.56 -9.94 0.02
N LEU A 123 -23.26 -9.66 0.11
CA LEU A 123 -22.28 -10.17 -0.85
C LEU A 123 -22.06 -11.66 -0.64
N GLU A 124 -21.96 -12.39 -1.76
CA GLU A 124 -21.51 -13.77 -1.74
C GLU A 124 -20.10 -13.85 -1.14
N ARG A 125 -19.85 -14.88 -0.33
CA ARG A 125 -18.58 -15.08 0.36
C ARG A 125 -18.33 -16.57 0.56
N ALA A 126 -17.06 -16.96 0.63
CA ALA A 126 -16.63 -18.33 0.85
C ALA A 126 -15.55 -18.38 1.94
N HIS A 127 -15.55 -19.44 2.75
CA HIS A 127 -14.59 -19.62 3.85
C HIS A 127 -14.47 -18.41 4.81
N GLY A 128 -15.56 -17.67 5.03
CA GLY A 128 -15.58 -16.47 5.86
C GLY A 128 -15.04 -15.19 5.19
N PHE A 129 -14.64 -15.26 3.93
CA PHE A 129 -14.00 -14.19 3.16
C PHE A 129 -14.76 -13.85 1.88
N TRP A 130 -14.62 -12.60 1.42
CA TRP A 130 -15.23 -12.08 0.21
C TRP A 130 -14.37 -12.38 -1.03
N LEU A 131 -15.02 -12.56 -2.17
CA LEU A 131 -14.40 -12.74 -3.47
C LEU A 131 -13.79 -11.41 -3.98
N ASN A 132 -12.89 -11.52 -4.94
CA ASN A 132 -12.09 -10.40 -5.44
C ASN A 132 -12.90 -9.32 -6.17
N TRP A 133 -13.95 -9.67 -6.91
CA TRP A 133 -14.71 -8.72 -7.73
C TRP A 133 -16.23 -8.93 -7.69
N TYR A 134 -16.95 -7.82 -7.55
CA TYR A 134 -18.41 -7.76 -7.58
C TYR A 134 -18.90 -6.64 -8.49
N ASP A 135 -20.11 -6.78 -9.02
CA ASP A 135 -20.87 -5.65 -9.54
C ASP A 135 -21.24 -4.70 -8.38
N ALA A 136 -20.87 -3.43 -8.50
CA ALA A 136 -21.04 -2.43 -7.46
C ALA A 136 -22.52 -2.02 -7.27
N HIS A 137 -23.39 -2.27 -8.25
CA HIS A 137 -24.80 -1.89 -8.27
C HIS A 137 -25.75 -3.04 -7.88
N THR A 138 -25.34 -4.29 -8.07
CA THR A 138 -26.15 -5.48 -7.73
C THR A 138 -25.56 -6.29 -6.58
N GLY A 139 -24.23 -6.24 -6.37
CA GLY A 139 -23.50 -7.08 -5.43
C GLY A 139 -23.25 -8.50 -5.93
N GLU A 140 -23.53 -8.79 -7.20
CA GLU A 140 -23.27 -10.09 -7.83
C GLU A 140 -21.77 -10.29 -8.08
N VAL A 141 -21.29 -11.52 -7.96
CA VAL A 141 -19.90 -11.87 -8.26
C VAL A 141 -19.63 -11.71 -9.75
N LEU A 142 -18.51 -11.08 -10.10
CA LEU A 142 -18.12 -10.94 -11.50
C LEU A 142 -17.42 -12.20 -12.00
N THR A 143 -17.91 -12.75 -13.11
CA THR A 143 -17.27 -13.83 -13.88
C THR A 143 -16.74 -13.35 -15.23
N GLU A 144 -17.03 -12.10 -15.60
CA GLU A 144 -16.57 -11.42 -16.81
C GLU A 144 -16.32 -9.95 -16.49
N TRP A 145 -15.31 -9.35 -17.11
CA TRP A 145 -15.00 -7.94 -16.98
C TRP A 145 -16.05 -7.11 -17.71
N PRO A 146 -16.77 -6.19 -17.05
CA PRO A 146 -17.85 -5.45 -17.71
C PRO A 146 -17.39 -4.57 -18.88
N GLU A 147 -16.13 -4.12 -18.86
CA GLU A 147 -15.56 -3.23 -19.89
C GLU A 147 -15.12 -3.99 -21.15
N THR A 148 -14.59 -5.21 -21.00
CA THR A 148 -13.95 -5.96 -22.10
C THR A 148 -14.64 -7.27 -22.45
N GLY A 149 -15.47 -7.82 -21.54
CA GLY A 149 -16.03 -9.17 -21.65
C GLY A 149 -15.03 -10.28 -21.36
N ASP A 150 -13.79 -9.97 -20.98
CA ASP A 150 -12.79 -10.98 -20.66
C ASP A 150 -13.18 -11.77 -19.40
N PRO A 151 -12.93 -13.09 -19.35
CA PRO A 151 -13.32 -13.91 -18.21
C PRO A 151 -12.60 -13.47 -16.93
N VAL A 152 -13.37 -13.38 -15.85
CA VAL A 152 -12.88 -13.21 -14.48
C VAL A 152 -13.08 -14.53 -13.77
N ARG A 153 -11.99 -15.11 -13.25
CA ARG A 153 -12.08 -16.28 -12.36
C ARG A 153 -12.23 -15.79 -10.92
N PRO A 154 -13.38 -16.01 -10.26
CA PRO A 154 -13.57 -15.57 -8.88
C PRO A 154 -12.59 -16.28 -7.95
N PHE A 155 -11.98 -15.53 -7.03
CA PHE A 155 -11.09 -16.09 -6.04
C PHE A 155 -11.08 -15.25 -4.76
N LEU A 156 -10.68 -15.86 -3.65
CA LEU A 156 -10.52 -15.19 -2.36
C LEU A 156 -9.10 -14.64 -2.25
N SER A 157 -8.96 -13.32 -2.29
CA SER A 157 -7.68 -12.62 -2.11
C SER A 157 -7.43 -12.32 -0.64
N SER A 158 -6.31 -12.79 -0.07
CA SER A 158 -5.97 -12.48 1.34
C SER A 158 -5.73 -10.99 1.55
N VAL A 159 -5.25 -10.28 0.51
CA VAL A 159 -4.99 -8.83 0.53
C VAL A 159 -6.29 -8.04 0.52
N ASP A 160 -7.19 -8.33 -0.42
CA ASP A 160 -8.43 -7.57 -0.54
C ASP A 160 -9.30 -7.71 0.71
N ASN A 161 -9.35 -8.93 1.24
CA ASN A 161 -10.04 -9.19 2.49
C ASN A 161 -9.40 -8.45 3.66
N ALA A 162 -8.08 -8.32 3.73
CA ALA A 162 -7.43 -7.55 4.79
C ALA A 162 -7.86 -6.08 4.80
N TRP A 163 -8.01 -5.48 3.62
CA TRP A 163 -8.45 -4.10 3.49
C TRP A 163 -9.94 -3.92 3.79
N LEU A 164 -10.81 -4.84 3.37
CA LEU A 164 -12.22 -4.81 3.77
C LEU A 164 -12.37 -4.95 5.29
N VAL A 165 -11.69 -5.93 5.89
CA VAL A 165 -11.71 -6.14 7.36
C VAL A 165 -11.19 -4.91 8.11
N THR A 166 -10.17 -4.23 7.57
CA THR A 166 -9.65 -2.95 8.08
C THR A 166 -10.75 -1.88 8.08
N GLY A 167 -11.44 -1.69 6.95
CA GLY A 167 -12.56 -0.76 6.83
C GLY A 167 -13.71 -1.07 7.79
N LEU A 168 -14.10 -2.35 7.92
CA LEU A 168 -15.15 -2.79 8.84
C LEU A 168 -14.80 -2.53 10.30
N ARG A 169 -13.55 -2.76 10.73
CA ARG A 169 -13.08 -2.44 12.09
C ARG A 169 -13.13 -0.95 12.38
N ILE A 170 -12.76 -0.11 11.41
CA ILE A 170 -12.84 1.35 11.51
C ILE A 170 -14.31 1.79 11.62
N ALA A 171 -15.19 1.24 10.78
CA ALA A 171 -16.63 1.54 10.82
C ALA A 171 -17.25 1.19 12.19
N ALA A 172 -16.92 0.02 12.76
CA ALA A 172 -17.43 -0.42 14.06
C ALA A 172 -16.88 0.37 15.27
N ASP A 173 -15.68 0.94 15.17
CA ASP A 173 -15.18 1.87 16.20
C ASP A 173 -15.85 3.25 16.09
N ALA A 174 -16.14 3.71 14.86
CA ALA A 174 -16.75 5.00 14.59
C ALA A 174 -18.26 5.05 14.88
N ASP A 175 -19.02 4.01 14.53
CA ASP A 175 -20.43 3.82 14.89
C ASP A 175 -20.59 2.55 15.75
N PRO A 176 -20.65 2.68 17.09
CA PRO A 176 -20.82 1.54 17.98
C PRO A 176 -22.05 0.67 17.70
N ALA A 177 -23.09 1.20 17.03
CA ALA A 177 -24.27 0.43 16.65
C ALA A 177 -23.96 -0.65 15.59
N LEU A 178 -22.86 -0.50 14.84
CA LEU A 178 -22.41 -1.48 13.85
C LEU A 178 -21.64 -2.65 14.48
N ARG A 179 -21.21 -2.55 15.74
CA ARG A 179 -20.35 -3.59 16.37
C ARG A 179 -20.94 -5.00 16.35
N PRO A 180 -22.23 -5.23 16.67
CA PRO A 180 -22.80 -6.57 16.60
C PRO A 180 -22.78 -7.14 15.19
N ARG A 181 -23.11 -6.31 14.19
CA ARG A 181 -23.16 -6.69 12.77
C ARG A 181 -21.77 -6.99 12.21
N VAL A 182 -20.82 -6.10 12.45
CA VAL A 182 -19.41 -6.32 12.05
C VAL A 182 -18.81 -7.52 12.78
N ARG A 183 -19.13 -7.75 14.06
CA ARG A 183 -18.71 -8.96 14.76
C ARG A 183 -19.26 -10.22 14.10
N ALA A 184 -20.52 -10.21 13.67
CA ALA A 184 -21.13 -11.34 12.98
C ALA A 184 -20.45 -11.60 11.62
N LEU A 185 -20.19 -10.55 10.83
CA LEU A 185 -19.46 -10.67 9.56
C LEU A 185 -18.05 -11.24 9.72
N LEU A 186 -17.38 -10.91 10.82
CA LEU A 186 -16.01 -11.33 11.10
C LEU A 186 -15.93 -12.58 11.99
N ALA A 187 -17.06 -13.21 12.32
CA ALA A 187 -17.09 -14.33 13.27
C ALA A 187 -16.41 -15.58 12.72
N ASP A 188 -16.44 -15.76 11.40
CA ASP A 188 -15.87 -16.89 10.67
C ASP A 188 -14.73 -16.50 9.73
N ALA A 189 -14.27 -15.24 9.77
CA ALA A 189 -13.08 -14.79 9.04
C ALA A 189 -11.80 -15.33 9.72
N ASP A 190 -11.45 -16.57 9.40
CA ASP A 190 -10.31 -17.27 9.99
C ASP A 190 -9.05 -17.15 9.10
N TRP A 191 -8.13 -16.26 9.48
CA TRP A 191 -6.88 -16.07 8.74
C TRP A 191 -5.98 -17.31 8.70
N SER A 192 -6.19 -18.32 9.55
CA SER A 192 -5.44 -19.57 9.44
C SER A 192 -5.73 -20.30 8.12
N PHE A 193 -6.85 -20.00 7.46
CA PHE A 193 -7.17 -20.51 6.13
C PHE A 193 -6.07 -20.17 5.12
N TYR A 194 -5.55 -18.94 5.10
CA TYR A 194 -4.46 -18.58 4.21
C TYR A 194 -3.09 -19.02 4.72
N TYR A 195 -2.96 -19.46 5.97
CA TYR A 195 -1.68 -19.68 6.60
C TYR A 195 -1.12 -21.07 6.29
N THR A 196 0.10 -21.10 5.77
CA THR A 196 0.90 -22.33 5.71
C THR A 196 1.84 -22.35 6.91
N PRO A 197 1.71 -23.30 7.87
CA PRO A 197 2.61 -23.44 9.00
C PRO A 197 4.07 -23.58 8.58
N PHE A 198 4.98 -23.17 9.46
CA PHE A 198 6.41 -23.36 9.23
C PHE A 198 6.83 -24.81 9.50
N ASP A 199 7.63 -25.38 8.61
CA ASP A 199 8.35 -26.64 8.84
C ASP A 199 9.84 -26.40 8.60
N ALA A 200 10.67 -26.77 9.58
CA ALA A 200 12.12 -26.62 9.47
C ALA A 200 12.74 -27.66 8.53
N ASP A 201 12.07 -28.81 8.34
CA ASP A 201 12.54 -29.89 7.46
C ASP A 201 12.15 -29.62 5.99
N ASP A 202 11.10 -28.82 5.75
CA ASP A 202 10.69 -28.37 4.40
C ASP A 202 10.24 -26.89 4.39
N PRO A 203 11.16 -25.94 4.62
CA PRO A 203 10.83 -24.52 4.73
C PRO A 203 10.42 -23.88 3.39
N VAL A 204 10.55 -24.60 2.27
CA VAL A 204 10.16 -24.12 0.95
C VAL A 204 8.67 -24.35 0.72
N GLN A 205 8.15 -25.54 1.01
CA GLN A 205 6.71 -25.82 0.90
C GLN A 205 5.93 -25.38 2.13
N HIS A 206 6.60 -25.27 3.28
CA HIS A 206 6.01 -24.88 4.56
C HIS A 206 6.76 -23.66 5.14
N PRO A 207 6.61 -22.48 4.52
CA PRO A 207 7.45 -21.32 4.85
C PRO A 207 6.99 -20.56 6.08
N GLY A 208 5.87 -20.91 6.73
CA GLY A 208 5.32 -20.08 7.81
C GLY A 208 4.73 -18.76 7.31
N GLN A 209 4.16 -18.73 6.11
CA GLN A 209 3.67 -17.52 5.42
C GLN A 209 2.22 -17.65 4.97
N LEU A 210 1.58 -16.52 4.65
CA LEU A 210 0.23 -16.50 4.09
C LEU A 210 0.28 -16.76 2.58
N LYS A 211 -0.67 -17.54 2.08
CA LYS A 211 -0.93 -17.71 0.65
C LYS A 211 -1.53 -16.44 0.05
N GLY A 212 -1.26 -16.23 -1.24
CA GLY A 212 -1.82 -15.14 -2.04
C GLY A 212 -3.34 -15.08 -1.97
N GLY A 213 -3.95 -16.19 -2.36
CA GLY A 213 -5.40 -16.38 -2.35
C GLY A 213 -5.81 -17.83 -2.56
N TYR A 214 -7.09 -18.02 -2.86
CA TYR A 214 -7.73 -19.32 -3.02
C TYR A 214 -8.78 -19.28 -4.13
N TRP A 215 -8.68 -20.21 -5.07
CA TRP A 215 -9.62 -20.44 -6.17
C TRP A 215 -10.80 -21.26 -5.68
N THR A 216 -12.02 -20.71 -5.78
CA THR A 216 -13.24 -21.33 -5.20
C THR A 216 -13.92 -22.33 -6.12
N ASP A 217 -13.46 -22.44 -7.37
CA ASP A 217 -14.02 -23.33 -8.39
C ASP A 217 -13.33 -24.71 -8.42
N ASP A 218 -12.03 -24.78 -8.08
CA ASP A 218 -11.26 -26.03 -8.00
C ASP A 218 -10.68 -26.33 -6.62
N ASP A 219 -11.04 -25.54 -5.62
CA ASP A 219 -10.63 -25.65 -4.22
C ASP A 219 -9.11 -25.60 -3.99
N THR A 220 -8.36 -24.83 -4.81
CA THR A 220 -6.90 -24.72 -4.69
C THR A 220 -6.40 -23.36 -4.21
N TYR A 221 -5.26 -23.34 -3.51
CA TYR A 221 -4.55 -22.09 -3.20
C TYR A 221 -3.74 -21.60 -4.40
N THR A 222 -3.58 -20.28 -4.50
CA THR A 222 -2.63 -19.69 -5.44
C THR A 222 -1.21 -20.21 -5.17
N GLY A 223 -0.40 -20.32 -6.23
CA GLY A 223 0.94 -20.91 -6.14
C GLY A 223 1.97 -20.13 -5.31
N HIS A 224 1.70 -18.89 -4.92
CA HIS A 224 2.64 -18.02 -4.21
C HIS A 224 2.24 -17.76 -2.75
N TRP A 225 3.25 -17.35 -1.97
CA TRP A 225 3.11 -16.83 -0.61
C TRP A 225 3.49 -15.36 -0.55
N TYR A 226 2.85 -14.61 0.35
CA TYR A 226 3.28 -13.27 0.70
C TYR A 226 4.46 -13.33 1.67
N GLY A 227 5.64 -13.45 1.07
CA GLY A 227 6.90 -13.63 1.78
C GLY A 227 7.72 -12.35 1.99
N ALA A 228 7.47 -11.25 1.27
CA ALA A 228 8.18 -9.99 1.48
C ALA A 228 7.54 -9.19 2.62
N LEU A 229 8.34 -8.65 3.55
CA LEU A 229 7.82 -7.97 4.74
C LEU A 229 7.38 -6.53 4.45
N ASN A 230 8.17 -5.77 3.69
CA ASN A 230 7.89 -4.36 3.40
C ASN A 230 6.92 -4.20 2.22
N THR A 231 5.83 -4.96 2.26
CA THR A 231 4.71 -4.90 1.30
C THR A 231 3.40 -4.78 2.05
N GLU A 232 2.36 -4.33 1.37
CA GLU A 232 1.05 -4.06 1.93
C GLU A 232 0.26 -5.30 2.41
N PRO A 233 0.49 -6.54 1.89
CA PRO A 233 -0.18 -7.74 2.40
C PRO A 233 0.13 -8.03 3.87
N ARG A 234 1.18 -7.42 4.45
CA ARG A 234 1.46 -7.53 5.89
C ARG A 234 0.29 -7.06 6.77
N MET A 235 -0.68 -6.31 6.23
CA MET A 235 -1.91 -6.03 6.96
C MET A 235 -2.70 -7.31 7.28
N ALA A 236 -2.76 -8.27 6.36
CA ALA A 236 -3.37 -9.60 6.59
C ALA A 236 -2.64 -10.34 7.72
N SER A 237 -1.31 -10.33 7.70
CA SER A 237 -0.46 -10.88 8.77
C SER A 237 -0.81 -10.27 10.13
N TYR A 238 -0.91 -8.94 10.21
CA TYR A 238 -1.24 -8.27 11.46
C TYR A 238 -2.65 -8.57 11.95
N LEU A 239 -3.62 -8.68 11.04
CA LEU A 239 -4.99 -9.06 11.39
C LEU A 239 -5.04 -10.48 11.94
N GLY A 240 -4.44 -11.46 11.24
CA GLY A 240 -4.37 -12.84 11.70
C GLY A 240 -3.66 -13.01 13.04
N ILE A 241 -2.52 -12.33 13.22
CA ILE A 241 -1.79 -12.33 14.49
C ILE A 241 -2.62 -11.66 15.60
N ALA A 242 -3.27 -10.53 15.32
CA ALA A 242 -4.08 -9.83 16.32
C ALA A 242 -5.28 -10.67 16.76
N ASP A 243 -5.94 -11.33 15.82
CA ASP A 243 -7.10 -12.18 16.07
C ASP A 243 -6.70 -13.48 16.77
N GLY A 244 -5.45 -13.91 16.60
CA GLY A 244 -4.88 -15.09 17.23
C GLY A 244 -5.07 -16.36 16.40
N THR A 245 -5.48 -16.22 15.15
CA THR A 245 -5.63 -17.31 14.17
C THR A 245 -4.32 -17.63 13.44
N VAL A 246 -3.41 -16.66 13.36
CA VAL A 246 -2.04 -16.85 12.84
C VAL A 246 -1.05 -16.71 13.99
N PRO A 247 -0.07 -17.63 14.14
CA PRO A 247 0.90 -17.55 15.22
C PRO A 247 1.83 -16.34 15.06
N GLY A 248 2.31 -15.78 16.17
CA GLY A 248 3.17 -14.58 16.14
C GLY A 248 4.50 -14.79 15.43
N GLU A 249 4.99 -16.04 15.37
CA GLU A 249 6.22 -16.42 14.66
C GLU A 249 6.14 -16.21 13.15
N HIS A 250 4.94 -16.19 12.57
CA HIS A 250 4.73 -15.83 11.17
C HIS A 250 5.50 -14.55 10.81
N TYR A 251 5.48 -13.54 11.67
CA TYR A 251 6.19 -12.27 11.46
C TYR A 251 7.72 -12.43 11.29
N TRP A 252 8.31 -13.47 11.88
CA TRP A 252 9.75 -13.77 11.77
C TRP A 252 10.09 -14.64 10.55
N HIS A 253 9.09 -15.30 9.96
CA HIS A 253 9.23 -16.09 8.73
C HIS A 253 9.01 -15.28 7.44
N VAL A 254 8.54 -14.03 7.54
CA VAL A 254 8.47 -13.10 6.40
C VAL A 254 9.84 -12.44 6.18
N PHE A 255 10.27 -12.35 4.93
CA PHE A 255 11.58 -11.87 4.49
C PHE A 255 11.74 -10.34 4.60
N ARG A 256 12.82 -9.89 5.25
CA ARG A 256 13.27 -8.48 5.16
C ARG A 256 13.98 -8.23 3.82
N THR A 257 14.74 -9.22 3.36
CA THR A 257 15.16 -9.45 1.97
C THR A 257 15.06 -10.95 1.72
N LEU A 258 15.11 -11.38 0.45
CA LEU A 258 15.38 -12.80 0.20
C LEU A 258 16.78 -13.14 0.74
N LEU A 259 17.07 -14.40 0.96
CA LEU A 259 18.40 -14.80 1.42
C LEU A 259 19.46 -14.55 0.34
N PRO A 260 20.73 -14.39 0.73
CA PRO A 260 21.84 -14.34 -0.22
C PRO A 260 21.81 -15.49 -1.23
N GLY A 261 22.02 -15.20 -2.51
CA GLY A 261 22.00 -16.17 -3.60
C GLY A 261 20.63 -16.62 -4.10
N MET A 262 19.51 -16.07 -3.59
CA MET A 262 18.16 -16.42 -4.06
C MET A 262 17.71 -15.69 -5.34
N GLY A 263 18.56 -14.88 -5.97
CA GLY A 263 18.22 -14.14 -7.18
C GLY A 263 17.21 -13.02 -6.90
N GLN A 264 17.72 -11.83 -6.60
CA GLN A 264 16.94 -10.63 -6.30
C GLN A 264 17.72 -9.41 -6.80
N GLU A 265 17.07 -8.25 -6.88
CA GLU A 265 17.63 -7.05 -7.53
C GLU A 265 19.04 -6.66 -7.04
N GLN A 266 19.26 -6.72 -5.72
CA GLN A 266 20.58 -6.54 -5.13
C GLN A 266 20.93 -7.73 -4.25
N GLU A 267 22.18 -8.21 -4.33
CA GLU A 267 22.68 -9.16 -3.35
C GLU A 267 22.63 -8.49 -1.95
N PRO A 268 21.83 -9.03 -1.01
CA PRO A 268 21.55 -8.33 0.23
C PRO A 268 22.77 -8.39 1.15
N ALA A 269 23.15 -7.24 1.71
CA ALA A 269 24.05 -7.21 2.86
C ALA A 269 23.24 -7.44 4.14
N GLY A 270 23.85 -8.02 5.17
CA GLY A 270 23.16 -8.27 6.42
C GLY A 270 23.87 -9.28 7.30
N GLU A 271 23.15 -9.71 8.33
CA GLU A 271 23.62 -10.73 9.27
C GLU A 271 22.44 -11.55 9.81
N TRP A 272 22.75 -12.76 10.27
CA TRP A 272 21.79 -13.55 11.03
C TRP A 272 21.69 -13.01 12.46
N ALA A 273 20.46 -12.89 12.96
CA ALA A 273 20.17 -12.57 14.34
C ALA A 273 19.20 -13.57 14.94
N GLU A 274 19.21 -13.69 16.26
CA GLU A 274 18.21 -14.44 17.00
C GLU A 274 17.22 -13.46 17.63
N VAL A 275 15.93 -13.62 17.32
CA VAL A 275 14.85 -12.78 17.86
C VAL A 275 13.71 -13.70 18.27
N ASP A 276 13.29 -13.64 19.53
CA ASP A 276 12.24 -14.50 20.09
C ASP A 276 12.49 -16.01 19.91
N GLY A 277 13.75 -16.45 19.84
CA GLY A 277 14.12 -17.84 19.57
C GLY A 277 14.09 -18.23 18.09
N PHE A 278 13.81 -17.27 17.20
CA PHE A 278 13.84 -17.47 15.75
C PHE A 278 15.12 -16.91 15.15
N ARG A 279 15.70 -17.66 14.21
CA ARG A 279 16.85 -17.21 13.43
C ARG A 279 16.35 -16.39 12.24
N VAL A 280 16.60 -15.08 12.27
CA VAL A 280 16.11 -14.12 11.28
C VAL A 280 17.28 -13.52 10.49
N TRP A 281 17.16 -13.49 9.16
CA TRP A 281 18.10 -12.78 8.30
C TRP A 281 17.77 -11.28 8.30
N ARG A 282 18.64 -10.45 8.89
CA ARG A 282 18.53 -8.99 8.89
C ARG A 282 19.16 -8.40 7.64
N GLY A 283 18.61 -8.80 6.49
CA GLY A 283 19.04 -8.31 5.19
C GLY A 283 18.61 -6.87 4.92
N HIS A 284 19.43 -6.15 4.18
CA HIS A 284 19.14 -4.82 3.67
C HIS A 284 19.82 -4.59 2.32
N TYR A 285 19.25 -3.68 1.55
CA TYR A 285 19.87 -3.10 0.35
C TYR A 285 20.61 -1.81 0.72
N THR A 286 21.39 -1.28 -0.22
CA THR A 286 22.04 0.03 -0.05
C THR A 286 21.72 0.91 -1.25
N TYR A 287 20.81 1.86 -1.06
CA TYR A 287 20.47 2.84 -2.08
C TYR A 287 21.07 4.19 -1.71
N ARG A 288 21.93 4.73 -2.57
CA ARG A 288 22.61 6.04 -2.40
C ARG A 288 23.26 6.22 -1.02
N GLY A 289 23.95 5.18 -0.57
CA GLY A 289 24.66 5.14 0.72
C GLY A 289 23.77 4.99 1.95
N LYS A 290 22.47 4.72 1.78
CA LYS A 290 21.52 4.47 2.87
C LYS A 290 21.05 3.02 2.83
N LYS A 291 21.10 2.36 3.99
CA LYS A 291 20.57 1.00 4.14
C LYS A 291 19.04 1.01 4.11
N ILE A 292 18.41 0.04 3.48
CA ILE A 292 16.93 -0.04 3.42
C ILE A 292 16.48 -1.50 3.37
N VAL A 293 15.35 -1.79 4.00
CA VAL A 293 14.61 -3.05 3.77
C VAL A 293 13.70 -2.80 2.56
N PRO A 294 13.99 -3.40 1.40
CA PRO A 294 13.26 -3.17 0.15
C PRO A 294 11.82 -3.71 0.22
N SER A 295 10.94 -3.15 -0.60
CA SER A 295 9.61 -3.74 -0.90
C SER A 295 9.75 -4.80 -2.00
N TRP A 296 8.64 -5.36 -2.52
CA TRP A 296 8.73 -6.34 -3.61
C TRP A 296 9.08 -5.68 -4.94
N GLY A 297 8.29 -4.71 -5.40
CA GLY A 297 8.52 -4.03 -6.68
C GLY A 297 9.13 -2.62 -6.56
N GLY A 298 9.25 -2.10 -5.34
CA GLY A 298 9.88 -0.79 -5.09
C GLY A 298 8.89 0.37 -5.09
N SER A 299 7.58 0.09 -5.07
CA SER A 299 6.53 1.10 -5.12
C SER A 299 6.26 1.78 -3.77
N MET A 300 5.60 2.94 -3.81
CA MET A 300 5.25 3.68 -2.59
C MET A 300 4.16 2.98 -1.75
N PHE A 301 3.11 2.43 -2.39
CA PHE A 301 1.97 1.86 -1.66
C PHE A 301 2.36 0.62 -0.83
N GLU A 302 3.21 -0.26 -1.39
CA GLU A 302 3.72 -1.46 -0.72
C GLU A 302 4.24 -1.15 0.69
N ALA A 303 5.06 -0.10 0.79
CA ALA A 303 5.66 0.29 2.06
C ALA A 303 4.72 1.11 2.94
N LEU A 304 3.82 1.95 2.38
CA LEU A 304 3.19 3.04 3.11
C LEU A 304 1.67 2.97 3.30
N MET A 305 0.96 2.00 2.71
CA MET A 305 -0.48 1.86 2.94
C MET A 305 -0.81 1.42 4.38
N VAL A 306 -0.06 0.44 4.92
CA VAL A 306 -0.24 -0.11 6.27
C VAL A 306 -0.01 0.91 7.39
N PRO A 307 1.03 1.78 7.36
CA PRO A 307 1.26 2.74 8.44
C PRO A 307 0.18 3.83 8.58
N LEU A 308 -0.74 3.94 7.62
CA LEU A 308 -1.94 4.76 7.76
C LEU A 308 -2.82 4.28 8.93
N PHE A 309 -2.81 2.97 9.21
CA PHE A 309 -3.70 2.31 10.16
C PHE A 309 -2.94 1.71 11.35
N VAL A 310 -1.79 1.08 11.13
CA VAL A 310 -0.96 0.50 12.18
C VAL A 310 0.20 1.46 12.47
N PRO A 311 0.42 1.93 13.71
CA PRO A 311 1.47 2.90 14.00
C PRO A 311 2.85 2.23 14.09
N GLU A 312 3.29 1.57 13.01
CA GLU A 312 4.54 0.80 12.92
C GLU A 312 5.75 1.67 13.26
N GLY A 313 5.82 2.89 12.72
CA GLY A 313 6.92 3.83 13.01
C GLY A 313 6.95 4.31 14.46
N GLU A 314 5.81 4.36 15.16
CA GLU A 314 5.75 4.69 16.59
C GLU A 314 6.22 3.51 17.45
N TRP A 315 5.86 2.28 17.06
CA TRP A 315 6.18 1.08 17.82
C TRP A 315 7.58 0.54 17.55
N SER A 316 8.13 0.85 16.38
CA SER A 316 9.43 0.41 15.89
C SER A 316 10.23 1.59 15.30
N PRO A 317 10.59 2.60 16.11
CA PRO A 317 11.16 3.85 15.60
C PRO A 317 12.53 3.70 14.95
N ARG A 318 13.33 2.70 15.34
CA ARG A 318 14.67 2.44 14.77
C ARG A 318 14.66 1.54 13.53
N SER A 319 13.54 0.85 13.27
CA SER A 319 13.40 -0.09 12.15
C SER A 319 12.37 0.47 11.17
N TRP A 320 11.08 0.12 11.28
CA TRP A 320 10.00 0.70 10.45
C TRP A 320 10.01 2.23 10.36
N GLY A 321 10.22 2.94 11.47
CA GLY A 321 10.29 4.41 11.46
C GLY A 321 11.43 4.96 10.59
N VAL A 322 12.59 4.30 10.59
CA VAL A 322 13.72 4.62 9.71
C VAL A 322 13.43 4.17 8.27
N ASN A 323 12.89 2.97 8.09
CA ASN A 323 12.64 2.37 6.77
C ASN A 323 11.63 3.19 5.97
N HIS A 324 10.48 3.54 6.55
CA HIS A 324 9.46 4.35 5.87
C HIS A 324 10.03 5.69 5.38
N ARG A 325 10.81 6.37 6.22
CA ARG A 325 11.45 7.62 5.85
C ARG A 325 12.45 7.41 4.72
N ARG A 326 13.27 6.35 4.77
CA ARG A 326 14.25 6.04 3.72
C ARG A 326 13.57 5.67 2.41
N HIS A 327 12.47 4.90 2.45
CA HIS A 327 11.65 4.54 1.28
C HIS A 327 11.10 5.77 0.55
N VAL A 328 10.58 6.74 1.30
CA VAL A 328 10.14 8.04 0.76
C VAL A 328 11.31 8.79 0.13
N TRP A 329 12.47 8.84 0.79
CA TRP A 329 13.63 9.55 0.25
C TRP A 329 14.21 8.88 -0.99
N SER A 330 14.20 7.55 -1.09
CA SER A 330 14.63 6.85 -2.32
C SER A 330 13.77 7.26 -3.50
N GLN A 331 12.45 7.41 -3.31
CA GLN A 331 11.51 7.86 -4.34
C GLN A 331 11.78 9.31 -4.77
N ILE A 332 11.99 10.21 -3.80
CA ILE A 332 12.35 11.62 -4.06
C ILE A 332 13.68 11.72 -4.80
N GLU A 333 14.71 10.99 -4.36
CA GLU A 333 16.04 11.04 -4.95
C GLU A 333 16.06 10.44 -6.35
N HIS A 334 15.34 9.34 -6.58
CA HIS A 334 15.20 8.73 -7.90
C HIS A 334 14.61 9.73 -8.91
N GLY A 335 13.40 10.24 -8.64
CA GLY A 335 12.70 11.12 -9.58
C GLY A 335 13.35 12.50 -9.78
N LEU A 336 14.00 13.05 -8.75
CA LEU A 336 14.58 14.40 -8.83
C LEU A 336 16.05 14.45 -9.24
N ARG A 337 16.82 13.36 -9.08
CA ARG A 337 18.28 13.37 -9.30
C ARG A 337 18.80 12.26 -10.19
N GLU A 338 18.22 11.08 -10.14
CA GLU A 338 18.71 9.94 -10.94
C GLU A 338 18.10 9.98 -12.33
N GLU A 339 16.78 10.05 -12.38
CA GLU A 339 16.02 10.11 -13.63
C GLU A 339 15.80 11.53 -14.14
N GLU A 340 16.05 12.53 -13.28
CA GLU A 340 15.89 13.96 -13.60
C GLU A 340 14.50 14.34 -14.17
N TYR A 341 13.47 13.54 -13.90
CA TYR A 341 12.09 13.84 -14.30
C TYR A 341 11.58 15.18 -13.73
N GLY A 342 12.20 15.66 -12.65
CA GLY A 342 11.77 16.87 -11.95
C GLY A 342 10.52 16.66 -11.09
N TYR A 343 9.98 15.44 -11.03
CA TYR A 343 8.86 14.99 -10.21
C TYR A 343 9.16 13.61 -9.63
N TRP A 344 8.37 13.21 -8.63
CA TRP A 344 8.51 11.91 -7.97
C TRP A 344 7.16 11.41 -7.45
N GLY A 345 7.14 10.14 -7.02
CA GLY A 345 5.95 9.48 -6.48
C GLY A 345 5.50 8.34 -7.39
N PHE A 346 6.21 7.21 -7.30
CA PHE A 346 6.01 6.05 -8.16
C PHE A 346 5.27 4.96 -7.38
N SER A 347 4.09 4.60 -7.88
CA SER A 347 3.23 3.56 -7.32
C SER A 347 2.31 3.03 -8.41
N PRO A 348 1.79 1.80 -8.32
CA PRO A 348 0.77 1.31 -9.25
C PRO A 348 -0.40 2.29 -9.34
N ALA A 349 -0.83 2.51 -10.57
CA ALA A 349 -1.84 3.48 -10.93
C ALA A 349 -2.38 3.16 -12.33
N ASN A 350 -3.44 3.84 -12.71
CA ASN A 350 -3.91 3.90 -14.09
C ASN A 350 -2.77 4.37 -15.01
N VAL A 351 -2.57 3.70 -16.13
CA VAL A 351 -1.68 4.18 -17.19
C VAL A 351 -2.39 5.39 -17.84
N PRO A 352 -1.75 6.57 -17.98
CA PRO A 352 -2.43 7.76 -18.52
C PRO A 352 -3.10 7.56 -19.89
N ALA A 353 -2.54 6.69 -20.73
CA ALA A 353 -3.08 6.32 -22.04
C ALA A 353 -4.17 5.22 -22.02
N GLY A 354 -4.52 4.70 -20.83
CA GLY A 354 -5.46 3.60 -20.63
C GLY A 354 -4.78 2.32 -20.13
N GLY A 355 -5.46 1.60 -19.23
CA GLY A 355 -4.96 0.39 -18.57
C GLY A 355 -4.44 0.64 -17.15
N TYR A 356 -3.74 -0.35 -16.60
CA TYR A 356 -3.16 -0.31 -15.25
C TYR A 356 -1.75 -0.87 -15.31
N SER A 357 -0.82 -0.29 -14.55
CA SER A 357 0.56 -0.78 -14.47
C SER A 357 1.17 -0.41 -13.13
N GLU A 358 2.17 -1.19 -12.74
CA GLU A 358 2.97 -0.98 -11.56
C GLU A 358 4.17 -0.07 -11.85
N TYR A 359 4.34 0.94 -10.98
CA TYR A 359 5.45 1.88 -11.03
C TYR A 359 6.17 1.91 -9.68
N GLY A 360 7.49 2.06 -9.71
CA GLY A 360 8.31 2.05 -8.50
C GLY A 360 9.71 2.57 -8.74
N VAL A 361 10.54 2.43 -7.71
CA VAL A 361 12.00 2.58 -7.82
C VAL A 361 12.59 1.18 -7.73
N ASP A 362 12.94 0.63 -8.88
CA ASP A 362 13.45 -0.73 -9.05
C ASP A 362 14.58 -1.07 -8.07
N ALA A 363 15.55 -0.15 -7.92
CA ALA A 363 16.67 -0.29 -6.98
C ALA A 363 16.30 -0.38 -5.48
N VAL A 364 15.03 -0.26 -5.10
CA VAL A 364 14.53 -0.55 -3.74
C VAL A 364 13.39 -1.58 -3.73
N GLY A 365 13.23 -2.33 -4.81
CA GLY A 365 12.41 -3.55 -4.94
C GLY A 365 13.28 -4.81 -4.91
N MET A 366 12.72 -5.93 -4.48
CA MET A 366 13.38 -7.24 -4.44
C MET A 366 13.33 -7.99 -5.77
N GLN A 367 12.30 -7.74 -6.57
CA GLN A 367 12.11 -8.39 -7.88
C GLN A 367 13.18 -7.92 -8.88
N THR A 368 13.84 -8.85 -9.57
CA THR A 368 14.92 -8.56 -10.56
C THR A 368 14.46 -7.86 -11.84
N GLU A 369 13.15 -7.87 -12.08
CA GLU A 369 12.48 -7.07 -13.12
C GLU A 369 11.43 -6.21 -12.41
N GLY A 370 11.86 -5.49 -11.38
CA GLY A 370 10.97 -4.73 -10.52
C GLY A 370 10.27 -3.58 -11.24
N TYR A 371 9.52 -2.79 -10.49
CA TYR A 371 8.69 -1.75 -11.08
C TYR A 371 9.57 -0.57 -11.47
N THR A 372 9.65 -0.32 -12.77
CA THR A 372 10.33 0.85 -13.31
C THR A 372 9.41 2.07 -13.25
N SER A 373 9.98 3.23 -12.93
CA SER A 373 9.24 4.49 -12.76
C SER A 373 8.63 4.99 -14.07
N LYS A 374 9.32 4.78 -15.20
CA LYS A 374 8.88 5.12 -16.57
C LYS A 374 8.38 6.56 -16.73
N GLY A 375 8.78 7.50 -15.88
CA GLY A 375 8.26 8.86 -15.88
C GLY A 375 6.78 9.01 -15.50
N VAL A 376 6.11 7.96 -15.01
CA VAL A 376 4.71 8.04 -14.57
C VAL A 376 4.68 8.29 -13.06
N VAL A 377 4.19 9.45 -12.67
CA VAL A 377 4.00 9.81 -11.26
C VAL A 377 2.53 9.74 -10.90
N THR A 378 2.25 9.34 -9.68
CA THR A 378 0.89 9.29 -9.14
C THR A 378 0.74 10.14 -7.87
N PRO A 379 -0.28 11.03 -7.80
CA PRO A 379 -0.46 11.90 -6.65
C PRO A 379 -0.59 11.18 -5.30
N HIS A 380 -1.22 9.99 -5.21
CA HIS A 380 -1.36 9.31 -3.91
C HIS A 380 -0.03 8.95 -3.29
N ALA A 381 0.99 8.63 -4.09
CA ALA A 381 2.35 8.39 -3.58
C ALA A 381 2.92 9.60 -2.83
N SER A 382 2.66 10.81 -3.33
CA SER A 382 3.05 12.05 -2.63
C SER A 382 2.26 12.26 -1.34
N PHE A 383 0.96 11.92 -1.32
CA PHE A 383 0.16 11.97 -0.09
C PHE A 383 0.63 10.96 0.96
N LEU A 384 0.93 9.72 0.56
CA LEU A 384 1.50 8.68 1.43
C LEU A 384 2.84 9.12 2.05
N ALA A 385 3.66 9.86 1.29
CA ALA A 385 4.93 10.40 1.77
C ALA A 385 4.77 11.60 2.72
N MET A 386 3.61 12.25 2.77
CA MET A 386 3.40 13.51 3.49
C MET A 386 3.67 13.45 5.01
N PRO A 387 3.38 12.34 5.74
CA PRO A 387 3.80 12.19 7.13
C PRO A 387 5.31 12.22 7.36
N PHE A 388 6.12 11.92 6.33
CA PHE A 388 7.57 11.78 6.43
C PHE A 388 8.33 12.94 5.77
N ALA A 389 7.78 13.50 4.69
CA ALA A 389 8.41 14.55 3.88
C ALA A 389 7.38 15.59 3.41
N ARG A 390 6.62 16.17 4.36
CA ARG A 390 5.49 17.07 4.08
C ARG A 390 5.80 18.21 3.10
N GLY A 391 6.94 18.89 3.29
CA GLY A 391 7.32 20.02 2.43
C GLY A 391 7.50 19.60 0.97
N HIS A 392 8.24 18.51 0.74
CA HIS A 392 8.46 17.93 -0.58
C HIS A 392 7.15 17.43 -1.20
N ALA A 393 6.31 16.74 -0.42
CA ALA A 393 5.02 16.23 -0.90
C ALA A 393 4.09 17.37 -1.37
N VAL A 394 3.92 18.40 -0.54
CA VAL A 394 3.07 19.57 -0.88
C VAL A 394 3.62 20.30 -2.10
N SER A 395 4.94 20.52 -2.15
CA SER A 395 5.57 21.18 -3.30
C SER A 395 5.44 20.37 -4.59
N ASN A 396 5.55 19.05 -4.53
CA ASN A 396 5.41 18.17 -5.68
C ASN A 396 3.98 18.20 -6.23
N LEU A 397 2.98 18.04 -5.34
CA LEU A 397 1.56 18.06 -5.70
C LEU A 397 1.12 19.41 -6.29
N LEU A 398 1.55 20.54 -5.71
CA LEU A 398 1.25 21.86 -6.26
C LEU A 398 1.85 22.06 -7.66
N ARG A 399 3.04 21.52 -7.91
CA ARG A 399 3.64 21.56 -9.24
C ARG A 399 2.92 20.63 -10.22
N ILE A 400 2.55 19.42 -9.79
CA ILE A 400 1.75 18.50 -10.61
C ILE A 400 0.40 19.14 -11.01
N GLU A 401 -0.28 19.80 -10.07
CA GLU A 401 -1.50 20.57 -10.33
C GLU A 401 -1.25 21.70 -11.35
N ARG A 402 -0.22 22.52 -11.13
CA ARG A 402 0.09 23.69 -11.96
C ARG A 402 0.58 23.33 -13.37
N ASP A 403 1.49 22.37 -13.47
CA ASP A 403 2.26 22.09 -14.68
C ASP A 403 1.51 21.16 -15.64
N PHE A 404 0.59 20.32 -15.13
CA PHE A 404 -0.14 19.34 -15.93
C PHE A 404 -1.67 19.45 -15.83
N GLY A 405 -2.21 20.28 -14.94
CA GLY A 405 -3.65 20.36 -14.72
C GLY A 405 -4.23 19.07 -14.15
N ALA A 406 -3.46 18.32 -13.36
CA ALA A 406 -3.86 17.01 -12.85
C ALA A 406 -4.89 17.07 -11.70
N TYR A 407 -5.25 18.26 -11.24
CA TYR A 407 -6.28 18.47 -10.21
C TYR A 407 -7.61 18.83 -10.86
N HIS A 408 -8.62 17.98 -10.67
CA HIS A 408 -10.00 18.29 -11.01
C HIS A 408 -10.61 19.17 -9.92
N ASP A 409 -11.13 20.33 -10.30
CA ASP A 409 -11.74 21.22 -9.31
C ASP A 409 -12.99 20.58 -8.71
N GLY A 410 -13.02 20.45 -7.39
CA GLY A 410 -14.10 19.80 -6.65
C GLY A 410 -14.03 18.27 -6.51
N LEU A 411 -13.18 17.56 -7.26
CA LEU A 411 -13.03 16.08 -7.16
C LEU A 411 -11.62 15.63 -6.77
N GLY A 412 -10.63 16.52 -6.81
CA GLY A 412 -9.28 16.23 -6.33
C GLY A 412 -8.33 15.81 -7.45
N PHE A 413 -7.23 15.16 -7.07
CA PHE A 413 -6.22 14.72 -8.03
C PHE A 413 -6.70 13.53 -8.85
N ARG A 414 -6.46 13.60 -10.16
CA ARG A 414 -6.53 12.45 -11.08
C ARG A 414 -5.40 11.47 -10.79
N ASP A 415 -5.58 10.26 -11.27
CA ASP A 415 -4.82 9.10 -10.80
C ASP A 415 -3.32 9.17 -11.10
N SER A 416 -2.91 9.65 -12.26
CA SER A 416 -1.51 9.63 -12.68
C SER A 416 -1.20 10.64 -13.79
N VAL A 417 0.09 10.94 -13.94
CA VAL A 417 0.64 11.80 -14.98
C VAL A 417 1.89 11.14 -15.55
N ASP A 418 1.98 11.02 -16.88
CA ASP A 418 3.27 10.82 -17.55
C ASP A 418 3.95 12.18 -17.70
N VAL A 419 5.00 12.43 -16.91
CA VAL A 419 5.63 13.76 -16.85
C VAL A 419 6.55 14.03 -18.03
N ARG A 420 6.77 13.03 -18.91
CA ARG A 420 7.63 13.16 -20.08
C ARG A 420 6.90 13.83 -21.24
N ASP A 421 5.60 13.56 -21.37
CA ASP A 421 4.76 14.13 -22.43
C ASP A 421 3.58 14.97 -21.90
N GLY A 422 3.31 14.92 -20.59
CA GLY A 422 2.25 15.67 -19.92
C GLY A 422 0.89 15.01 -19.97
N THR A 423 0.79 13.76 -20.43
CA THR A 423 -0.49 13.03 -20.45
C THR A 423 -0.97 12.76 -19.03
N VAL A 424 -2.21 13.15 -18.75
CA VAL A 424 -2.85 12.92 -17.44
C VAL A 424 -3.97 11.90 -17.59
N SER A 425 -4.07 10.96 -16.66
CA SER A 425 -5.14 9.97 -16.67
C SER A 425 -6.52 10.61 -16.63
N GLY A 426 -7.49 9.93 -17.26
CA GLY A 426 -8.90 10.28 -17.19
C GLY A 426 -9.60 9.71 -15.94
N ALA A 427 -8.90 8.96 -15.09
CA ALA A 427 -9.50 8.20 -14.01
C ALA A 427 -9.20 8.78 -12.62
N MET A 428 -10.06 8.41 -11.66
CA MET A 428 -9.75 8.41 -10.23
C MET A 428 -10.07 7.03 -9.68
N LEU A 429 -9.11 6.33 -9.08
CA LEU A 429 -9.32 5.01 -8.50
C LEU A 429 -9.74 5.10 -7.03
N ALA A 430 -10.74 4.31 -6.61
CA ALA A 430 -11.22 4.31 -5.24
C ALA A 430 -10.12 3.92 -4.23
N LEU A 431 -9.24 2.99 -4.61
CA LEU A 431 -8.05 2.62 -3.85
C LEU A 431 -7.15 3.85 -3.58
N ASP A 432 -6.78 4.57 -4.63
CA ASP A 432 -5.83 5.68 -4.54
C ASP A 432 -6.44 6.89 -3.83
N GLN A 433 -7.70 7.22 -4.13
CA GLN A 433 -8.44 8.25 -3.39
C GLN A 433 -8.63 7.87 -1.91
N GLY A 434 -8.86 6.57 -1.62
CA GLY A 434 -8.94 6.02 -0.27
C GLY A 434 -7.63 6.19 0.52
N MET A 435 -6.49 5.96 -0.13
CA MET A 435 -5.16 6.21 0.45
C MET A 435 -4.90 7.70 0.68
N ILE A 436 -5.27 8.58 -0.27
CA ILE A 436 -5.16 10.03 -0.12
C ILE A 436 -5.97 10.51 1.09
N ALA A 437 -7.24 10.08 1.19
CA ALA A 437 -8.11 10.44 2.30
C ALA A 437 -7.51 10.00 3.66
N ALA A 438 -7.01 8.78 3.74
CA ALA A 438 -6.38 8.26 4.96
C ALA A 438 -5.07 8.99 5.31
N ALA A 439 -4.20 9.26 4.33
CA ALA A 439 -2.96 10.00 4.54
C ALA A 439 -3.23 11.44 5.03
N LEU A 440 -4.16 12.14 4.40
CA LEU A 440 -4.57 13.48 4.81
C LEU A 440 -5.21 13.48 6.21
N ALA A 441 -6.02 12.49 6.55
CA ALA A 441 -6.53 12.34 7.92
C ALA A 441 -5.40 12.15 8.93
N GLN A 442 -4.37 11.36 8.60
CA GLN A 442 -3.22 11.17 9.48
C GLN A 442 -2.38 12.45 9.65
N VAL A 443 -2.32 13.31 8.63
CA VAL A 443 -1.58 14.59 8.68
C VAL A 443 -2.39 15.69 9.38
N LEU A 444 -3.70 15.78 9.15
CA LEU A 444 -4.59 16.80 9.70
C LEU A 444 -5.05 16.47 11.13
N ARG A 445 -5.23 15.18 11.44
CA ARG A 445 -5.70 14.69 12.73
C ARG A 445 -5.09 13.31 13.04
N PRO A 446 -3.80 13.24 13.44
CA PRO A 446 -3.07 11.99 13.63
C PRO A 446 -3.80 10.96 14.51
N GLY A 447 -3.76 9.70 14.08
CA GLY A 447 -4.30 8.56 14.85
C GLY A 447 -5.81 8.35 14.71
N THR A 448 -6.50 9.19 13.92
CA THR A 448 -7.96 9.10 13.72
C THR A 448 -8.40 7.73 13.22
N LEU A 449 -7.69 7.15 12.25
CA LEU A 449 -8.02 5.85 11.67
C LEU A 449 -7.28 4.69 12.36
N GLN A 450 -6.35 4.98 13.26
CA GLN A 450 -5.51 3.98 13.92
C GLN A 450 -6.12 3.40 15.20
N ARG A 451 -7.17 4.03 15.73
CA ARG A 451 -7.73 3.67 17.05
C ARG A 451 -8.10 2.18 17.19
N PRO A 452 -8.75 1.51 16.21
CA PRO A 452 -9.04 0.07 16.30
C PRO A 452 -7.76 -0.78 16.40
N PHE A 453 -6.70 -0.34 15.73
CA PHE A 453 -5.43 -1.07 15.59
C PHE A 453 -4.42 -0.73 16.69
N ARG A 454 -4.81 0.05 17.71
CA ARG A 454 -3.96 0.36 18.89
C ARG A 454 -4.37 -0.39 20.14
N ARG A 455 -5.37 -1.27 20.04
CA ARG A 455 -6.01 -1.95 21.18
C ARG A 455 -6.14 -3.44 20.90
N GLY A 456 -6.63 -4.19 21.88
CA GLY A 456 -6.97 -5.61 21.72
C GLY A 456 -5.79 -6.45 21.25
N GLY A 457 -6.03 -7.29 20.23
CA GLY A 457 -5.03 -8.16 19.61
C GLY A 457 -3.80 -7.43 19.11
N PHE A 458 -3.97 -6.28 18.46
CA PHE A 458 -2.83 -5.47 17.99
C PHE A 458 -1.92 -5.02 19.14
N ALA A 459 -2.50 -4.56 20.25
CA ALA A 459 -1.71 -4.14 21.40
C ALA A 459 -1.00 -5.31 22.11
N ARG A 460 -1.64 -6.49 22.16
CA ARG A 460 -1.15 -7.66 22.90
C ARG A 460 -0.22 -8.58 22.11
N ARG A 461 -0.42 -8.68 20.79
CA ARG A 461 0.26 -9.68 19.94
C ARG A 461 1.11 -9.04 18.84
N VAL A 462 0.63 -7.99 18.16
CA VAL A 462 1.38 -7.33 17.06
C VAL A 462 2.43 -6.34 17.59
N ARG A 463 2.03 -5.41 18.48
CA ARG A 463 2.91 -4.37 19.01
C ARG A 463 4.20 -4.92 19.66
N PRO A 464 4.19 -6.01 20.43
CA PRO A 464 5.41 -6.59 20.97
C PRO A 464 6.39 -7.06 19.89
N LEU A 465 5.91 -7.63 18.78
CA LEU A 465 6.73 -8.06 17.65
C LEU A 465 7.43 -6.85 17.02
N LEU A 466 6.66 -5.80 16.69
CA LEU A 466 7.23 -4.58 16.09
C LEU A 466 8.24 -3.89 17.03
N ARG A 467 8.03 -3.92 18.34
CA ARG A 467 8.98 -3.35 19.31
C ARG A 467 10.34 -4.07 19.35
N ARG A 468 10.34 -5.37 19.06
CA ARG A 468 11.55 -6.20 19.04
C ARG A 468 12.24 -6.19 17.68
N GLU A 469 11.52 -5.79 16.63
CA GLU A 469 12.08 -5.63 15.30
C GLU A 469 13.31 -4.73 15.30
N ASP A 470 14.39 -5.24 14.71
CA ASP A 470 15.60 -4.49 14.43
C ASP A 470 16.07 -4.87 13.03
N PHE A 471 15.88 -3.95 12.07
CA PHE A 471 16.32 -4.17 10.69
C PHE A 471 17.84 -4.04 10.52
N GLY A 472 18.60 -3.59 11.53
CA GLY A 472 20.04 -3.36 11.38
C GLY A 472 20.41 -2.21 10.42
N ILE A 473 19.44 -1.34 10.13
CA ILE A 473 19.60 -0.22 9.20
C ILE A 473 19.77 1.13 9.91
N ALA A 474 19.53 1.23 11.21
CA ALA A 474 19.45 2.51 11.95
C ALA A 474 20.70 3.39 11.79
#